data_AF-A0A8J4RIN0-F1
#
_entry.id   AF-A0A8J4RIN0-F1
#
_cell.length_a   1.000
_cell.length_b   1.000
_cell.length_c   1.000
_cell.angle_alpha   90.00
_cell.angle_beta   90.00
_cell.angle_gamma   90.00
#
_symmetry.space_group_name_H-M   'P 1'
#
loop_
_entity.id
_entity.type
_entity.pdbx_description
1 polymer ?
#
loop_
_entity_poly.entity_id
_entity_poly.type
_entity_poly.pdbx_seq_one_letter_code
_entity_poly.pdbx_strand_id
1 'polypeptide(L)' 'MLSLKDGVLTDLQETNDALVRASDLQLSILIVGVGGGDFTQMEVLNADDGRRLESSTGRVATHDIVQFVPM' A
#
# COMPACT_ATOMS: atom_id res chain seq x y z
N MET A 1 3.33 -12.40 5.19
CA MET A 1 4.63 -11.71 5.22
C MET A 1 4.81 -11.04 3.86
N LEU A 2 4.55 -9.73 3.78
CA LEU A 2 4.83 -8.95 2.58
C LEU A 2 6.33 -8.61 2.64
N SER A 3 7.14 -9.26 1.80
CA SER A 3 8.57 -9.03 1.74
C SER A 3 8.86 -8.12 0.55
N LEU A 4 9.12 -6.84 0.79
CA LEU A 4 9.64 -5.92 -0.23
C LEU A 4 11.03 -6.42 -0.65
N LYS A 5 11.12 -7.04 -1.82
CA LYS A 5 12.40 -7.35 -2.45
C LYS A 5 12.82 -6.15 -3.29
N ASP A 6 13.89 -5.50 -2.88
CA ASP A 6 14.72 -4.65 -3.74
C ASP A 6 14.04 -3.44 -4.40
N GLY A 7 13.28 -2.67 -3.60
CA GLY A 7 12.92 -1.28 -3.94
C GLY A 7 12.00 -1.07 -5.14
N VAL A 8 11.60 -2.13 -5.83
CA VAL A 8 10.63 -2.08 -6.94
C VAL A 8 9.38 -2.80 -6.47
N LEU A 9 8.28 -2.04 -6.34
CA LEU A 9 6.97 -2.64 -6.17
C LEU A 9 6.53 -3.20 -7.54
N THR A 10 7.01 -4.41 -7.86
CA THR A 10 6.82 -5.02 -9.19
C THR A 10 5.35 -5.22 -9.54
N ASP A 11 4.47 -5.31 -8.52
CA ASP A 11 3.04 -5.52 -8.72
C ASP A 11 2.19 -4.67 -7.77
N LEU A 12 2.00 -3.40 -8.17
CA LEU A 12 1.07 -2.45 -7.52
C LEU A 12 -0.35 -3.02 -7.47
N GLN A 13 -0.78 -3.71 -8.51
CA GLN A 13 -2.13 -4.29 -8.60
C GLN A 13 -2.33 -5.42 -7.58
N GLU A 14 -1.42 -6.39 -7.54
CA GLU A 14 -1.51 -7.49 -6.57
C GLU A 14 -1.42 -6.96 -5.12
N THR A 15 -0.54 -5.98 -4.89
CA THR A 15 -0.40 -5.34 -3.59
C THR A 15 -1.69 -4.63 -3.19
N ASN A 16 -2.32 -3.87 -4.10
CA ASN A 16 -3.61 -3.22 -3.84
C ASN A 16 -4.71 -4.23 -3.56
N ASP A 17 -4.82 -5.32 -4.32
CA ASP A 17 -5.84 -6.34 -4.06
C ASP A 17 -5.66 -6.97 -2.68
N ALA A 18 -4.42 -7.28 -2.30
CA ALA A 18 -4.09 -7.81 -0.99
C ALA A 18 -4.42 -6.81 0.13
N LEU A 19 -4.13 -5.52 -0.06
CA LEU A 19 -4.44 -4.45 0.90
C LEU A 19 -5.95 -4.23 1.03
N VAL A 20 -6.68 -4.19 -0.08
CA VAL A 20 -8.15 -4.08 -0.07
C VAL A 20 -8.77 -5.29 0.63
N ARG A 21 -8.27 -6.50 0.41
CA ARG A 21 -8.72 -7.69 1.13
C ARG A 21 -8.35 -7.66 2.61
N ALA A 22 -7.17 -7.14 2.95
CA ALA A 22 -6.74 -6.95 4.32
C ALA A 22 -7.50 -5.83 5.03
N SER A 23 -8.10 -4.87 4.31
CA SER A 23 -8.92 -3.81 4.89
C SER A 23 -10.23 -4.31 5.50
N ASP A 24 -10.66 -5.53 5.18
CA ASP A 24 -11.76 -6.21 5.85
C ASP A 24 -11.35 -6.74 7.24
N LEU A 25 -10.04 -6.86 7.48
CA LEU A 25 -9.46 -7.28 8.75
C LEU A 25 -9.05 -6.05 9.56
N GLN A 26 -9.13 -6.15 10.89
CA GLN A 26 -8.61 -5.13 11.82
C GLN A 26 -7.07 -5.19 11.87
N LEU A 27 -6.41 -4.76 10.79
CA LEU A 27 -4.96 -4.74 10.64
C LEU A 27 -4.50 -3.34 10.25
N SER A 28 -3.31 -2.96 10.73
CA SER A 28 -2.64 -1.72 10.38
C SER A 28 -1.22 -2.04 9.90
N ILE A 29 -0.85 -1.47 8.76
CA ILE A 29 0.39 -1.72 8.03
C ILE A 29 1.13 -0.38 7.93
N LEU A 30 2.34 -0.32 8.49
CA LEU A 30 3.23 0.83 8.37
C LEU A 30 4.35 0.48 7.38
N ILE A 31 4.47 1.27 6.31
CA ILE A 31 5.53 1.13 5.31
C ILE A 31 6.52 2.27 5.53
N VAL A 32 7.77 1.92 5.82
CA VAL A 32 8.84 2.90 6.02
C VAL A 32 9.82 2.81 4.85
N GLY A 33 9.90 3.88 4.07
CA GLY A 33 10.93 4.03 3.03
C GLY A 33 12.19 4.58 3.67
N VAL A 34 13.32 3.90 3.53
CA VAL A 34 14.63 4.39 4.00
C VAL A 34 15.58 4.55 2.81
N GLY A 35 16.20 5.73 2.69
CA GLY A 35 17.22 6.03 1.67
C GLY A 35 16.71 6.91 0.52
N GLY A 36 17.57 7.17 -0.47
CA GLY A 36 17.28 8.07 -1.60
C GLY A 36 16.60 7.41 -2.81
N GLY A 37 15.79 6.38 -2.58
CA GLY A 37 15.04 5.69 -3.63
C GLY A 37 13.83 6.49 -4.10
N ASP A 38 13.34 6.21 -5.31
CA ASP A 38 12.09 6.79 -5.79
C ASP A 38 10.91 6.07 -5.13
N PHE A 39 10.21 6.75 -4.22
CA PHE A 39 9.06 6.21 -3.49
C PHE A 39 7.71 6.62 -4.08
N THR A 40 7.70 7.22 -5.27
CA THR A 40 6.47 7.74 -5.90
C THR A 40 5.39 6.66 -6.03
N GLN A 41 5.79 5.41 -6.29
CA GLN A 41 4.86 4.28 -6.34
C GLN A 41 4.34 3.85 -4.96
N MET A 42 5.11 4.04 -3.89
CA MET A 42 4.70 3.72 -2.53
C MET A 42 3.77 4.78 -1.94
N GLU A 43 3.93 6.04 -2.34
CA GLU A 43 2.98 7.11 -2.01
C GLU A 43 1.57 6.84 -2.56
N VAL A 44 1.45 6.15 -3.71
CA VAL A 44 0.14 5.73 -4.25
C VAL A 44 -0.58 4.73 -3.35
N LEU A 45 0.17 3.97 -2.54
CA LEU A 45 -0.40 3.06 -1.54
C LEU A 45 -0.77 3.77 -0.23
N ASN A 46 -0.35 5.03 -0.06
CA ASN A 46 -0.64 5.79 1.15
C ASN A 46 -2.11 6.20 1.15
N ALA A 47 -2.82 5.77 2.19
CA ALA A 47 -4.22 6.13 2.39
C ALA A 47 -4.45 7.62 2.68
N ASP A 48 -3.40 8.35 3.07
CA ASP A 48 -3.49 9.76 3.48
C ASP A 48 -3.83 10.71 2.31
N ASP A 49 -3.63 10.31 1.05
CA ASP A 49 -3.94 11.15 -0.14
C ASP A 49 -5.46 11.23 -0.44
N GLY A 50 -6.31 10.71 0.45
CA GLY A 50 -7.76 10.69 0.29
C GLY A 50 -8.26 9.74 -0.81
N ARG A 51 -7.34 8.98 -1.42
CA ARG A 51 -7.64 7.95 -2.41
C ARG A 51 -7.67 6.59 -1.72
N ARG A 52 -8.87 6.05 -1.57
CA ARG A 52 -9.03 4.68 -1.10
C ARG A 52 -8.44 3.72 -2.12
N LEU A 53 -7.71 2.73 -1.65
CA LEU A 53 -7.16 1.69 -2.51
C LEU A 53 -8.31 0.97 -3.21
N GLU A 54 -8.18 0.86 -4.54
CA GLU A 54 -9.10 0.12 -5.38
C GLU A 54 -8.38 -1.11 -5.93
N SER A 55 -9.00 -2.27 -5.73
CA SER A 55 -8.59 -3.53 -6.31
C SER A 55 -8.91 -3.54 -7.80
N SER A 56 -8.16 -4.33 -8.56
CA SER A 56 -8.43 -4.64 -9.97
C SER A 56 -9.85 -5.17 -10.23
N THR A 57 -10.53 -5.65 -9.20
CA THR A 57 -11.92 -6.13 -9.26
C THR A 57 -12.97 -5.04 -9.07
N GLY A 58 -12.57 -3.78 -8.86
CA GLY A 58 -13.44 -2.64 -8.54
C GLY A 58 -13.86 -2.59 -7.06
N ARG A 59 -13.26 -3.41 -6.20
CA ARG A 59 -13.46 -3.33 -4.74
C ARG A 59 -12.64 -2.19 -4.16
N VAL A 60 -13.28 -1.39 -3.32
CA VAL A 60 -12.64 -0.29 -2.59
C VAL A 60 -12.36 -0.73 -1.16
N ALA A 61 -11.20 -0.34 -0.61
CA ALA A 61 -10.88 -0.58 0.79
C ALA A 61 -11.95 0.00 1.73
N THR A 62 -12.33 -0.77 2.75
CA THR A 62 -13.37 -0.41 3.74
C THR A 62 -12.89 0.66 4.70
N HIS A 63 -11.62 0.60 5.09
CA HIS A 63 -10.95 1.59 5.90
C HIS A 63 -9.46 1.64 5.56
N ASP A 64 -8.84 2.75 5.91
CA ASP A 64 -7.42 2.97 5.68
C ASP A 64 -6.57 2.11 6.61
N ILE A 65 -5.72 1.27 6.03
CA ILE A 65 -4.84 0.35 6.76
C ILE A 65 -3.36 0.59 6.49
N VAL A 66 -3.01 1.41 5.51
CA VAL A 66 -1.63 1.63 5.09
C VAL A 66 -1.22 3.06 5.42
N GLN A 67 -0.14 3.20 6.16
CA GLN A 67 0.54 4.48 6.37
C GLN A 67 1.94 4.38 5.79
N PHE A 68 2.31 5.30 4.88
CA PHE A 68 3.66 5.40 4.34
C PHE A 68 4.42 6.55 5.00
N VAL A 69 5.65 6.28 5.46
CA VAL A 69 6.56 7.28 6.03
C VAL A 69 7.91 7.21 5.31
N PRO A 70 8.29 8.21 4.50
CA PRO A 70 9.63 8.32 3.95
C PRO A 70 10.60 8.90 5.01
N MET A 71 11.79 8.31 5.14
CA MET A 71 12.88 8.74 6.04
C MET A 71 14.22 8.92 5.32
#